data_AF-A0A6H1A136-F1
#
_entry.id   AF-A0A6H1A136-F1
#
_cell.length_a   1.000
_cell.length_b   1.000
_cell.length_c   1.000
_cell.angle_alpha   90.00
_cell.angle_beta   90.00
_cell.angle_gamma   90.00
#
_symmetry.space_group_name_H-M   'P 1'
#
loop_
_entity.id
_entity.type
_entity.pdbx_description
1 polymer ?
#
loop_
_entity_poly.entity_id
_entity_poly.type
_entity_poly.pdbx_seq_one_letter_code
_entity_poly.pdbx_strand_id
1 'polypeptide(L)'
;MIAFILAGLILGVLARALAGGLRDPQVMLTVPAGVAGAVVGGVGANLLRSEPWHANGAFSVIAACVVALIVLGLLEGGVGRKSA
;
A
#
# COMPACT_ATOMS: atom_id res chain seq x y z
N MET A 1 -2.58 9.89 -10.23
CA MET A 1 -3.38 9.15 -9.24
C MET A 1 -3.63 7.71 -9.62
N ILE A 2 -4.00 7.39 -10.87
CA ILE A 2 -4.27 6.01 -11.29
C ILE A 2 -3.11 5.04 -10.96
N ALA A 3 -1.86 5.50 -11.11
CA ALA A 3 -0.67 4.71 -10.81
C ALA A 3 -0.56 4.32 -9.33
N PHE A 4 -0.96 5.20 -8.41
CA PHE A 4 -0.92 4.93 -6.97
C PHE A 4 -1.94 3.88 -6.58
N ILE A 5 -3.16 3.99 -7.12
CA ILE A 5 -4.22 3.02 -6.87
C ILE A 5 -3.84 1.65 -7.45
N LEU A 6 -3.35 1.61 -8.69
CA LEU A 6 -2.87 0.37 -9.31
C LEU A 6 -1.71 -0.25 -8.54
N ALA A 7 -0.71 0.54 -8.15
CA ALA A 7 0.42 0.06 -7.35
C ALA A 7 -0.05 -0.49 -6.00
N GLY A 8 -0.92 0.21 -5.29
CA GLY A 8 -1.48 -0.24 -4.02
C GLY A 8 -2.33 -1.49 -4.13
N LEU A 9 -3.11 -1.62 -5.21
CA LEU A 9 -3.90 -2.82 -5.48
C LEU A 9 -2.99 -4.02 -5.78
N ILE A 10 -2.00 -3.84 -6.66
CA ILE A 10 -1.04 -4.89 -7.03
C ILE A 10 -0.26 -5.34 -5.79
N LEU A 11 0.29 -4.40 -5.01
CA LEU A 11 1.04 -4.70 -3.80
C LEU A 11 0.17 -5.33 -2.72
N GLY A 12 -1.06 -4.86 -2.52
CA GLY A 12 -1.99 -5.44 -1.55
C GLY A 12 -2.37 -6.88 -1.89
N VAL A 13 -2.66 -7.16 -3.17
CA VAL A 13 -2.96 -8.52 -3.64
C VAL A 13 -1.73 -9.41 -3.55
N LEU A 14 -0.55 -8.92 -3.96
CA LEU A 14 0.71 -9.67 -3.86
C LEU A 14 1.05 -10.02 -2.41
N ALA A 15 0.98 -9.04 -1.49
CA ALA A 15 1.25 -9.25 -0.08
C ALA A 15 0.38 -10.37 0.49
N ARG A 16 -0.91 -10.39 0.12
CA ARG A 16 -1.81 -11.44 0.56
C ARG A 16 -1.57 -12.79 -0.10
N ALA A 17 -1.29 -12.80 -1.39
CA ALA A 17 -0.93 -14.02 -2.11
C ALA A 17 0.32 -14.68 -1.50
N LEU A 18 1.26 -13.88 -0.99
CA LEU A 18 2.47 -14.34 -0.31
C LEU A 18 2.24 -14.77 1.16
N ALA A 19 1.36 -14.10 1.90
CA ALA A 19 1.22 -14.28 3.35
C ALA A 19 0.31 -15.44 3.79
N GLY A 20 -0.76 -15.74 3.04
CA GLY A 20 -1.72 -16.78 3.46
C GLY A 20 -2.70 -17.27 2.39
N GLY A 21 -2.81 -16.53 1.27
CA GLY A 21 -3.67 -16.90 0.15
C GLY A 21 -4.88 -15.97 0.01
N LEU A 22 -5.47 -15.98 -1.19
CA LEU A 22 -6.55 -15.05 -1.59
C LEU A 22 -7.92 -15.39 -1.00
N ARG A 23 -8.07 -16.51 -0.29
CA ARG A 23 -9.35 -16.92 0.33
C ARG A 23 -9.49 -16.51 1.79
N ASP A 24 -8.43 -15.96 2.38
CA ASP A 24 -8.49 -15.55 3.76
C ASP A 24 -9.27 -14.24 3.94
N PRO A 25 -10.02 -14.12 5.04
CA PRO A 25 -10.78 -12.91 5.35
C PRO A 25 -9.88 -11.67 5.49
N GLN A 26 -8.58 -11.85 5.77
CA GLN A 26 -7.60 -10.77 5.85
C GLN A 26 -7.33 -10.06 4.51
N VAL A 27 -7.72 -10.64 3.36
CA VAL A 27 -7.76 -9.94 2.05
C VAL A 27 -8.50 -8.61 2.16
N MET A 28 -9.60 -8.61 2.91
CA MET A 28 -10.49 -7.46 3.03
C MET A 28 -9.88 -6.32 3.85
N LEU A 29 -8.78 -6.58 4.56
CA LEU A 29 -7.99 -5.57 5.29
C LEU A 29 -6.70 -5.22 4.55
N THR A 30 -5.98 -6.23 4.04
CA THR A 30 -4.67 -6.05 3.39
C THR A 30 -4.78 -5.29 2.07
N VAL A 31 -5.73 -5.64 1.20
CA VAL A 31 -5.86 -4.98 -0.10
C VAL A 31 -6.25 -3.50 0.05
N PRO A 32 -7.30 -3.13 0.82
CA PRO A 32 -7.63 -1.73 1.03
C PRO A 32 -6.52 -0.95 1.75
N ALA A 33 -5.82 -1.58 2.69
CA ALA A 33 -4.70 -0.94 3.38
C ALA A 33 -3.52 -0.66 2.43
N GLY A 34 -3.21 -1.58 1.51
CA GLY A 34 -2.22 -1.36 0.46
C GLY A 34 -2.58 -0.18 -0.45
N VAL A 35 -3.85 -0.09 -0.86
CA VAL A 35 -4.37 1.04 -1.65
C VAL A 35 -4.30 2.35 -0.85
N ALA A 36 -4.74 2.35 0.40
CA ALA A 36 -4.69 3.53 1.26
C ALA A 36 -3.25 4.01 1.48
N GLY A 37 -2.33 3.09 1.79
CA GLY A 37 -0.90 3.39 1.95
C GLY A 37 -0.28 3.97 0.67
N ALA A 38 -0.60 3.40 -0.49
CA ALA A 38 -0.10 3.90 -1.77
C ALA A 38 -0.64 5.29 -2.11
N VAL A 39 -1.93 5.55 -1.88
CA VAL A 39 -2.52 6.88 -2.11
C VAL A 39 -1.91 7.91 -1.16
N VAL A 40 -1.79 7.60 0.13
CA VAL A 40 -1.19 8.52 1.12
C VAL A 40 0.29 8.79 0.80
N GLY A 41 1.06 7.76 0.45
CA GLY A 41 2.47 7.92 0.08
C GLY A 41 2.67 8.72 -1.21
N GLY A 42 1.87 8.45 -2.25
CA GLY A 42 1.96 9.15 -3.53
C GLY A 42 1.49 10.61 -3.45
N VAL A 43 0.37 10.86 -2.76
CA VAL A 43 -0.12 12.23 -2.52
C VAL A 43 0.85 12.99 -1.63
N GLY A 44 1.33 12.38 -0.54
CA GLY A 44 2.33 12.99 0.34
C GLY A 44 3.60 13.38 -0.40
N ALA A 45 4.14 12.48 -1.23
CA ALA A 45 5.33 12.77 -2.04
C ALA A 45 5.12 13.91 -3.05
N ASN A 46 3.95 13.95 -3.71
CA ASN A 46 3.61 15.05 -4.61
C ASN A 46 3.51 16.38 -3.87
N LEU A 47 2.89 16.40 -2.69
CA LEU A 47 2.77 17.60 -1.86
C LEU A 47 4.14 18.12 -1.39
N LEU A 48 5.04 17.22 -0.97
CA LEU A 48 6.41 17.59 -0.56
C LEU A 48 7.23 18.19 -1.71
N ARG A 49 6.90 17.85 -2.96
CA ARG A 49 7.59 18.32 -4.15
C ARG A 49 6.90 19.50 -4.83
N SER A 50 5.81 20.02 -4.25
CA SER A 50 4.95 21.04 -4.85
C SER A 50 4.43 20.65 -6.24
N GLU A 51 4.29 19.35 -6.50
CA GLU A 51 3.70 18.82 -7.73
C GLU A 51 2.19 18.66 -7.56
N PRO A 52 1.41 18.62 -8.66
CA PRO A 52 -0.02 18.32 -8.57
C PRO A 52 -0.25 17.02 -7.80
N TRP A 53 -1.20 17.01 -6.86
CA TRP A 53 -1.49 15.86 -6.00
C TRP A 53 -1.78 14.56 -6.77
N HIS A 54 -2.28 14.67 -8.00
CA HIS A 54 -2.60 13.57 -8.90
C HIS A 54 -1.50 13.24 -9.92
N ALA A 55 -0.32 13.89 -9.85
CA ALA A 55 0.79 13.59 -10.74
C ALA A 55 1.28 12.15 -10.55
N ASN A 56 1.62 11.47 -11.66
CA ASN A 56 2.15 10.10 -11.66
C ASN A 56 3.69 10.08 -11.80
N GLY A 57 4.38 11.04 -11.16
CA GLY A 57 5.84 11.10 -11.22
C GLY A 57 6.48 9.81 -10.69
N ALA A 58 7.58 9.37 -11.32
CA ALA A 58 8.26 8.13 -10.93
C ALA A 58 8.65 8.13 -9.44
N PHE A 59 9.11 9.28 -8.92
CA PHE A 59 9.46 9.44 -7.51
C PHE A 59 8.24 9.23 -6.58
N SER A 60 7.10 9.81 -6.94
CA SER A 60 5.84 9.70 -6.19
C SER A 60 5.30 8.28 -6.19
N VAL A 61 5.46 7.55 -7.30
CA VAL A 61 5.09 6.12 -7.39
C VAL A 61 6.00 5.27 -6.52
N ILE A 62 7.31 5.53 -6.51
CA ILE A 62 8.24 4.82 -5.62
C ILE A 62 7.88 5.07 -4.16
N ALA A 63 7.63 6.33 -3.79
CA ALA A 63 7.20 6.68 -2.44
C ALA A 63 5.87 6.00 -2.05
N ALA A 64 4.91 5.95 -2.98
CA ALA A 64 3.66 5.21 -2.80
C ALA A 64 3.91 3.72 -2.51
N CYS A 65 4.78 3.06 -3.28
CA CYS A 65 5.14 1.66 -3.05
C CYS A 65 5.81 1.45 -1.68
N VAL A 66 6.74 2.31 -1.29
CA VAL A 66 7.43 2.22 0.00
C VAL A 66 6.44 2.35 1.16
N VAL A 67 5.58 3.37 1.14
CA VAL A 67 4.57 3.58 2.19
C VAL A 67 3.57 2.43 2.22
N ALA A 68 3.13 1.93 1.07
CA ALA A 68 2.26 0.75 1.01
C ALA A 68 2.90 -0.48 1.64
N LEU A 69 4.18 -0.76 1.33
CA LEU A 69 4.92 -1.88 1.92
C LEU A 69 5.11 -1.74 3.43
N ILE A 70 5.35 -0.52 3.92
CA ILE A 70 5.44 -0.24 5.37
C ILE A 70 4.10 -0.52 6.04
N VAL A 71 2.99 -0.01 5.49
CA VAL A 71 1.64 -0.23 6.04
C VAL A 71 1.29 -1.71 6.04
N LEU A 72 1.57 -2.43 4.96
CA LEU A 72 1.33 -3.86 4.84
C LEU A 72 2.20 -4.65 5.83
N GLY A 73 3.49 -4.32 5.94
CA GLY A 73 4.41 -4.96 6.90
C GLY A 73 4.00 -4.73 8.35
N LEU A 74 3.50 -3.53 8.69
CA LEU A 74 2.96 -3.21 10.01
C LEU A 74 1.68 -4.00 10.31
N LEU A 75 0.82 -4.18 9.31
CA LEU A 75 -0.38 -5.00 9.44
C LEU A 75 -0.03 -6.47 9.69
N GLU A 76 0.81 -7.07 8.85
CA GLU A 76 1.21 -8.48 9.00
C GLU A 76 2.01 -8.72 10.30
N GLY A 77 2.95 -7.85 10.63
CA GLY A 77 3.73 -7.93 11.88
C GLY A 77 2.95 -7.58 13.15
N GLY A 78 1.85 -6.82 13.02
CA GLY A 78 0.90 -6.54 14.10
C GLY A 78 -0.07 -7.71 14.35
N VAL A 79 -0.54 -8.33 13.28
CA VAL A 79 -1.48 -9.46 13.30
C VAL A 79 -0.85 -10.71 13.91
N GLY A 80 0.44 -10.98 13.64
CA GLY A 80 1.15 -12.14 14.21
C GLY A 80 1.34 -12.12 15.74
N ARG A 81 1.16 -10.97 16.41
CA ARG A 81 1.33 -10.83 17.87
C ARG A 81 0.08 -11.15 18.69
N LYS A 82 -1.08 -11.37 18.06
CA LYS A 82 -2.34 -11.63 18.78
C LYS A 82 -2.62 -13.13 18.89
N SER A 83 -1.69 -13.88 19.47
CA SER A 83 -1.89 -15.23 20.07
C SER A 83 -0.56 -15.71 20.63
N ALA A 84 -0.13 -15.12 21.75
CA ALA A 84 0.83 -15.70 22.69
C ALA A 84 0.40 -15.29 24.09
#